data_AF-A0A926HF68-F1
#
_entry.id   AF-A0A926HF68-F1
#
_cell.length_a   1.000
_cell.length_b   1.000
_cell.length_c   1.000
_cell.angle_alpha   90.00
_cell.angle_beta   90.00
_cell.angle_gamma   90.00
#
_symmetry.space_group_name_H-M   'P 1'
#
loop_
_entity.id
_entity.type
_entity.pdbx_description
1 polymer ?
#
loop_
_entity_poly.entity_id
_entity_poly.type
_entity_poly.pdbx_seq_one_letter_code
_entity_poly.pdbx_strand_id
1 'polypeptide(L)' 'MWQQHYQPLLGSTGWSALAASLPIFTLLLLLGVLRKPAWLSALLGLASACLVAAGLYGMPFN' A
#
# COMPACT_ATOMS: atom_id res chain seq x y z
N MET A 1 -16.36 -8.78 -22.93
CA MET A 1 -16.01 -7.62 -22.08
C MET A 1 -14.88 -8.03 -21.16
N TRP A 2 -13.90 -7.15 -20.90
CA TRP A 2 -12.78 -7.47 -20.01
C TRP A 2 -13.26 -7.57 -18.55
N GLN A 3 -12.84 -8.62 -17.85
CA GLN A 3 -13.19 -8.87 -16.45
C GLN A 3 -12.09 -8.28 -15.57
N GLN A 4 -12.40 -7.20 -14.85
CA GLN A 4 -11.46 -6.55 -13.95
C GLN A 4 -11.33 -7.35 -12.65
N HIS A 5 -10.16 -7.94 -12.41
CA HIS A 5 -9.91 -8.75 -11.21
C HIS A 5 -9.52 -7.85 -10.03
N TYR A 6 -10.51 -7.47 -9.21
CA TYR A 6 -10.33 -6.60 -8.04
C TYR A 6 -9.94 -7.34 -6.75
N GLN A 7 -9.72 -8.65 -6.82
CA GLN A 7 -9.54 -9.52 -5.65
C GLN A 7 -8.15 -10.19 -5.64
N PRO A 8 -7.04 -9.44 -5.75
CA PRO A 8 -5.71 -10.04 -5.71
C PRO A 8 -5.40 -10.70 -4.36
N LEU A 9 -6.05 -10.27 -3.26
CA LEU A 9 -5.85 -10.84 -1.93
C LEU A 9 -7.09 -11.63 -1.47
N LEU A 10 -6.87 -12.93 -1.20
CA LEU A 10 -7.83 -13.85 -0.55
C LEU A 10 -9.23 -13.91 -1.19
N GLY A 11 -9.37 -13.56 -2.47
CA GLY A 11 -10.68 -13.54 -3.15
C GLY A 11 -11.66 -12.48 -2.61
N SER A 12 -11.18 -11.51 -1.82
CA SER A 12 -12.03 -10.50 -1.18
C SER A 12 -11.54 -9.08 -1.45
N THR A 13 -12.47 -8.24 -1.89
CA THR A 13 -12.22 -6.82 -2.16
C THR A 13 -11.87 -6.07 -0.87
N GLY A 14 -12.42 -6.48 0.28
CA GLY A 14 -12.14 -5.84 1.57
C GLY A 14 -10.68 -5.98 2.00
N TRP A 15 -10.16 -7.21 1.95
CA TRP A 15 -8.74 -7.48 2.24
C TRP A 15 -7.81 -6.76 1.27
N SER A 16 -8.19 -6.74 -0.02
CA SER A 16 -7.44 -6.04 -1.05
C SER A 16 -7.41 -4.52 -0.83
N ALA A 17 -8.54 -3.93 -0.46
CA ALA A 17 -8.64 -2.50 -0.16
C ALA A 17 -7.82 -2.11 1.08
N LEU A 18 -7.83 -2.93 2.14
CA LEU A 18 -7.03 -2.71 3.34
C LEU A 18 -5.53 -2.70 3.01
N ALA A 19 -5.05 -3.68 2.26
CA ALA A 19 -3.67 -3.73 1.79
C ALA A 19 -3.29 -2.50 0.94
N ALA A 20 -4.17 -2.11 0.00
CA ALA A 20 -3.96 -0.93 -0.84
C ALA A 20 -3.92 0.39 -0.05
N SER A 21 -4.56 0.45 1.13
CA SER A 21 -4.59 1.65 1.97
C SER A 21 -3.32 1.87 2.79
N LEU A 22 -2.49 0.85 3.01
CA LEU A 22 -1.29 0.90 3.85
C LEU A 22 -0.31 2.04 3.49
N PRO A 23 0.01 2.32 2.21
CA PRO A 23 0.97 3.37 1.86
C PRO A 23 0.46 4.78 2.17
N ILE A 24 -0.84 5.02 1.94
CA ILE A 24 -1.46 6.31 2.26
C ILE A 24 -1.62 6.45 3.77
N PHE A 25 -2.04 5.38 4.44
CA PHE A 25 -2.20 5.37 5.89
C PHE A 25 -0.86 5.66 6.60
N THR A 26 0.24 5.05 6.16
CA THR A 26 1.57 5.33 6.72
C THR A 26 1.97 6.79 6.53
N LEU A 27 1.79 7.35 5.34
CA LEU A 27 2.02 8.78 5.07
C LEU A 27 1.22 9.69 6.01
N LEU A 28 -0.09 9.47 6.11
CA LEU A 28 -1.00 10.28 6.92
C LEU A 28 -0.69 10.13 8.42
N LEU A 29 -0.34 8.92 8.87
CA LEU A 29 0.02 8.67 10.26
C LEU A 29 1.34 9.37 10.61
N LEU A 30 2.33 9.34 9.72
CA LEU A 30 3.63 9.99 9.94
C LEU A 30 3.52 11.52 9.92
N LEU A 31 2.76 12.08 8.99
CA LEU A 31 2.56 13.53 8.87
C LEU A 31 1.60 14.08 9.91
N GLY A 32 0.43 13.47 10.06
CA GLY A 32 -0.66 13.96 10.90
C GLY A 32 -0.48 13.65 12.38
N VAL A 33 -0.15 12.38 12.70
CA VAL A 33 -0.09 11.92 14.09
C VAL A 33 1.31 12.07 14.67
N LEU A 34 2.32 11.50 13.99
CA LEU A 34 3.70 11.49 14.48
C LEU A 34 4.48 12.78 14.17
N ARG A 35 3.90 13.69 13.36
CA ARG A 35 4.47 14.99 12.98
C ARG A 35 5.92 14.89 12.51
N LYS A 36 6.25 13.84 11.75
CA LYS A 36 7.58 13.64 11.15
C LYS A 36 7.77 14.58 9.96
N PRO A 37 9.02 14.94 9.62
CA PRO A 37 9.28 15.79 8.47
C PRO A 37 8.81 15.12 7.17
N ALA A 38 8.39 15.94 6.21
CA ALA A 38 7.74 15.46 4.98
C ALA A 38 8.59 14.48 4.16
N TRP A 39 9.91 14.72 4.09
CA TRP A 39 10.82 13.85 3.36
C TRP A 39 10.86 12.41 3.93
N LEU A 40 10.83 12.28 5.26
CA LEU A 40 10.84 10.98 5.92
C LEU A 40 9.51 10.24 5.71
N SER A 41 8.40 10.98 5.75
CA SER A 41 7.07 10.43 5.51
C SER A 41 6.92 9.92 4.07
N ALA A 42 7.46 10.66 3.10
CA ALA A 42 7.49 10.24 1.69
C ALA A 42 8.33 8.97 1.49
N LEU A 43 9.52 8.88 2.10
CA LEU A 43 10.37 7.69 2.03
C LEU A 43 9.69 6.45 2.63
N LEU A 44 9.06 6.59 3.80
CA LEU A 44 8.38 5.49 4.45
C LEU A 44 7.10 5.08 3.72
N GLY A 45 6.35 6.03 3.15
CA GLY A 45 5.20 5.73 2.28
C GLY A 45 5.61 4.97 1.02
N LEU A 46 6.73 5.37 0.39
CA LEU A 46 7.29 4.64 -0.76
C LEU A 46 7.72 3.22 -0.37
N ALA A 47 8.45 3.08 0.75
CA ALA A 47 8.87 1.78 1.25
C ALA A 47 7.66 0.87 1.54
N SER A 48 6.60 1.43 2.14
CA SER A 48 5.34 0.73 2.35
C SER A 48 4.71 0.26 1.03
N ALA A 49 4.67 1.11 0.00
CA ALA A 49 4.13 0.74 -1.31
C ALA A 49 4.92 -0.42 -1.94
N CYS A 50 6.26 -0.37 -1.89
CA CYS A 50 7.11 -1.45 -2.38
C CYS A 50 6.86 -2.77 -1.64
N LEU A 51 6.73 -2.72 -0.31
CA LEU A 51 6.45 -3.92 0.50
C LEU A 51 5.08 -4.52 0.19
N VAL A 52 4.06 -3.69 -0.02
CA VAL A 52 2.73 -4.14 -0.42
C VAL A 52 2.77 -4.78 -1.81
N ALA A 53 3.40 -4.13 -2.80
CA ALA A 53 3.51 -4.64 -4.15
C ALA A 53 4.25 -5.99 -4.21
N ALA A 54 5.38 -6.08 -3.53
CA ALA A 54 6.20 -7.29 -3.47
C ALA A 54 5.56 -8.41 -2.65
N GLY A 55 5.17 -8.10 -1.42
CA GLY A 55 4.77 -9.11 -0.43
C GLY A 55 3.30 -9.50 -0.53
N LEU A 56 2.40 -8.54 -0.74
CA LEU A 56 0.96 -8.78 -0.75
C LEU A 56 0.42 -9.04 -2.16
N TYR A 57 0.94 -8.36 -3.17
CA TYR A 57 0.51 -8.55 -4.56
C TYR A 57 1.41 -9.47 -5.39
N GLY A 58 2.54 -9.93 -4.83
CA GLY A 58 3.42 -10.88 -5.50
C GLY A 58 3.96 -10.35 -6.84
N MET A 59 4.12 -9.03 -6.97
CA MET A 59 4.60 -8.44 -8.21
C MET A 59 6.04 -8.90 -8.49
N PRO A 60 6.35 -9.29 -9.74
CA PRO A 60 7.69 -9.73 -10.11
C PRO A 60 8.68 -8.56 -10.07
N PHE A 61 9.91 -8.86 -9.66
CA PHE A 61 11.03 -7.90 -9.58
C PHE A 61 11.90 -7.87 -10.85
N ASN A 62 11.43 -8.51 -11.92
CA ASN A 62 12.11 -8.71 -13.20
C ASN A 62 11.24 -8.09 -14.30
#